data_AF-A0A2I9CVB9-F1
#
_entry.id   AF-A0A2I9CVB9-F1
#
_cell.length_a   1.000
_cell.length_b   1.000
_cell.length_c   1.000
_cell.angle_alpha   90.00
_cell.angle_beta   90.00
_cell.angle_gamma   90.00
#
_symmetry.space_group_name_H-M   'P 1'
#
loop_
_entity.id
_entity.type
_entity.pdbx_description
1 polymer ?
#
loop_
_entity_poly.entity_id
_entity_poly.type
_entity_poly.pdbx_seq_one_letter_code
_entity_poly.pdbx_strand_id
1 'polypeptide(L)' 'MSSDAKDIGQIAYEGYYRNRKGVTHTGAPMPLWSELPLEIMWAWGEAALMVRRNTLAEVIALLKGEQA' A
#
# COMPACT_ATOMS: atom_id res chain seq x y z
N MET A 1 -14.24 -18.36 10.66
CA MET A 1 -13.19 -18.34 9.62
C MET A 1 -12.78 -16.88 9.47
N SER A 2 -11.66 -16.48 10.07
CA SER A 2 -11.14 -15.12 9.91
C SER A 2 -10.70 -14.97 8.47
N SER A 3 -11.16 -13.93 7.75
CA SER A 3 -10.60 -13.66 6.44
C SER A 3 -9.13 -13.31 6.64
N ASP A 4 -8.21 -14.04 6.00
CA ASP A 4 -6.83 -13.62 5.76
C ASP A 4 -6.83 -12.40 4.81
N ALA A 5 -7.52 -11.34 5.22
CA ALA A 5 -7.56 -10.10 4.48
C ALA A 5 -6.18 -9.47 4.63
N LYS A 6 -5.42 -9.48 3.52
CA LYS A 6 -4.13 -8.80 3.44
C LYS A 6 -4.27 -7.37 3.93
N ASP A 7 -3.32 -6.93 4.76
CA ASP A 7 -3.28 -5.54 5.14
C ASP A 7 -2.96 -4.66 3.91
N ILE A 8 -3.33 -3.38 3.98
CA ILE A 8 -3.17 -2.43 2.86
C ILE A 8 -1.70 -2.15 2.51
N GLY A 9 -0.79 -2.31 3.48
CA GLY A 9 0.65 -2.23 3.26
C GLY A 9 1.15 -3.41 2.44
N GLN A 10 0.70 -4.63 2.76
CA GLN A 10 0.98 -5.83 1.98
C GLN A 10 0.49 -5.69 0.54
N ILE A 11 -0.73 -5.19 0.34
CA ILE A 11 -1.29 -4.96 -0.99
C ILE A 11 -0.41 -3.98 -1.79
N ALA A 12 0.02 -2.88 -1.16
CA ALA A 12 0.89 -1.89 -1.78
C ALA A 12 2.27 -2.48 -2.14
N TYR A 13 2.88 -3.23 -1.21
CA TYR A 13 4.15 -3.91 -1.43
C TYR A 13 4.09 -4.93 -2.58
N GLU A 14 3.07 -5.78 -2.60
CA GLU A 14 2.87 -6.75 -3.68
C GLU A 14 2.59 -6.08 -5.02
N GLY A 15 1.99 -4.89 -5.03
CA GLY A 15 1.88 -4.04 -6.20
C GLY A 15 3.25 -3.64 -6.74
N TYR A 16 4.12 -3.11 -5.87
CA TYR A 16 5.49 -2.74 -6.21
C TYR A 16 6.30 -3.96 -6.68
N TYR A 17 6.27 -5.05 -5.91
CA TYR A 17 6.95 -6.31 -6.23
C TYR A 17 6.57 -6.80 -7.63
N ARG A 18 5.27 -6.86 -7.96
CA ARG A 18 4.81 -7.29 -9.29
C ARG A 18 5.25 -6.34 -10.40
N ASN A 19 5.12 -5.03 -10.20
CA ASN A 19 5.53 -4.05 -11.21
C ASN A 19 7.03 -4.13 -11.51
N ARG A 20 7.83 -4.36 -10.47
CA ARG A 20 9.28 -4.54 -10.59
C ARG A 20 9.72 -5.97 -10.93
N LYS A 21 8.78 -6.90 -11.13
CA LYS A 21 9.09 -8.33 -11.39
C LYS A 21 9.99 -8.96 -10.31
N GLY A 22 9.77 -8.58 -9.05
CA GLY A 22 10.49 -9.12 -7.90
C GLY A 22 11.91 -8.59 -7.69
N VAL A 23 12.26 -7.43 -8.27
CA VAL A 23 13.57 -6.78 -8.03
C VAL A 23 13.43 -5.36 -7.48
N THR A 24 14.33 -4.97 -6.59
CA THR A 24 14.40 -3.62 -6.01
C THR A 24 14.75 -2.59 -7.08
N HIS A 25 14.77 -1.30 -6.71
CA HIS A 25 15.17 -0.22 -7.61
C HIS A 25 16.63 -0.34 -8.09
N THR A 26 17.51 -0.99 -7.32
CA THR A 26 18.91 -1.27 -7.68
C THR A 26 19.09 -2.57 -8.47
N GLY A 27 18.02 -3.34 -8.69
CA GLY A 27 18.06 -4.63 -9.38
C GLY A 27 18.37 -5.83 -8.49
N ALA A 28 18.62 -5.64 -7.19
CA ALA A 28 18.74 -6.74 -6.24
C ALA A 28 17.38 -7.46 -6.06
N PRO A 29 17.35 -8.78 -5.78
CA PRO A 29 16.11 -9.50 -5.48
C PRO A 29 15.33 -8.84 -4.34
N MET A 30 14.01 -8.77 -4.47
CA MET A 30 13.14 -8.35 -3.38
C MET A 30 12.80 -9.52 -2.47
N PRO A 31 12.79 -9.33 -1.14
CA PRO A 31 12.25 -10.32 -0.22
C PRO A 31 10.74 -10.51 -0.43
N LEU A 32 10.21 -11.66 -0.03
CA LEU A 32 8.77 -11.85 0.11
C LEU A 32 8.24 -10.98 1.26
N TRP A 33 6.94 -10.67 1.24
CA TRP A 33 6.33 -9.87 2.32
C TRP A 33 6.63 -10.47 3.70
N SER A 34 6.45 -11.78 3.87
CA SER A 34 6.69 -12.50 5.13
C SER A 34 8.15 -12.49 5.62
N GLU A 35 9.09 -12.09 4.76
CA GLU A 35 10.53 -12.04 5.07
C GLU A 35 10.97 -10.62 5.47
N LEU A 36 10.08 -9.63 5.37
CA LEU A 36 10.41 -8.26 5.74
C LEU A 36 10.52 -8.10 7.27
N PRO A 37 11.43 -7.24 7.73
CA PRO A 37 11.40 -6.75 9.10
C PRO A 37 10.06 -6.03 9.40
N LEU A 38 9.58 -6.13 10.64
CA LEU A 38 8.28 -5.60 11.04
C LEU A 38 8.19 -4.08 10.83
N GLU A 39 9.28 -3.35 11.08
CA GLU A 39 9.38 -1.91 10.87
C GLU A 39 9.19 -1.52 9.39
N ILE A 40 9.63 -2.38 8.47
CA ILE A 40 9.44 -2.16 7.03
C ILE A 40 7.99 -2.47 6.64
N MET A 41 7.40 -3.53 7.19
CA MET A 41 5.97 -3.82 7.00
C MET A 41 5.10 -2.63 7.45
N TRP A 42 5.40 -2.06 8.62
CA TRP A 42 4.70 -0.89 9.14
C TRP A 42 4.89 0.35 8.27
N ALA A 43 6.09 0.60 7.76
CA ALA A 43 6.35 1.72 6.86
C ALA A 43 5.47 1.65 5.59
N TRP A 44 5.30 0.47 5.00
CA TRP A 44 4.37 0.26 3.89
C TRP A 44 2.92 0.46 4.30
N GLY A 45 2.53 -0.01 5.49
CA GLY A 45 1.20 0.20 6.05
C GLY A 45 0.85 1.68 6.20
N GLU A 46 1.74 2.48 6.82
CA GLU A 46 1.55 3.92 7.00
C GLU A 46 1.51 4.68 5.67
N ALA A 47 2.38 4.33 4.71
CA ALA A 47 2.35 4.92 3.38
C ALA A 47 1.01 4.64 2.66
N ALA A 48 0.53 3.39 2.70
CA ALA A 48 -0.76 3.02 2.13
C ALA A 48 -1.94 3.72 2.81
N LEU A 49 -1.89 3.89 4.14
CA LEU A 49 -2.88 4.66 4.88
C LEU A 49 -2.92 6.13 4.45
N MET A 50 -1.75 6.74 4.25
CA MET A 50 -1.66 8.15 3.82
C MET A 50 -2.31 8.35 2.45
N VAL A 51 -2.02 7.47 1.49
CA VAL A 51 -2.67 7.51 0.16
C VAL A 51 -4.18 7.38 0.29
N ARG A 52 -4.67 6.40 1.07
CA ARG A 52 -6.12 6.23 1.30
C ARG A 52 -6.76 7.48 1.92
N ARG A 53 -6.11 8.12 2.89
CA ARG A 53 -6.60 9.35 3.52
C ARG A 53 -6.72 10.49 2.50
N ASN A 54 -5.71 10.68 1.65
CA ASN A 54 -5.73 11.69 0.60
C ASN A 54 -6.86 11.43 -0.41
N THR A 55 -7.00 10.19 -0.89
CA THR A 55 -8.10 9.81 -1.81
C THR A 55 -9.47 10.05 -1.18
N LEU A 56 -9.66 9.71 0.09
CA LEU A 56 -10.93 9.99 0.79
C LEU A 56 -11.19 11.49 0.90
N ALA A 57 -10.17 12.30 1.19
CA ALA A 57 -10.31 13.74 1.24
C ALA A 57 -10.70 14.33 -0.13
N GLU A 58 -10.09 13.87 -1.21
CA GLU A 58 -10.43 14.25 -2.59
C GLU A 58 -11.87 13.91 -2.95
N VAL A 59 -12.30 12.67 -2.67
CA VAL A 59 -13.69 12.23 -2.93
C VAL A 59 -14.69 13.08 -2.13
N ILE A 60 -14.41 13.35 -0.85
CA ILE A 60 -15.28 14.21 -0.03
C ILE A 60 -15.36 15.63 -0.59
N ALA A 61 -14.24 16.18 -1.09
CA ALA A 61 -14.23 17.51 -1.70
C ALA A 61 -15.07 17.55 -2.99
N LEU A 62 -14.94 16.54 -3.86
CA LEU A 62 -15.74 16.41 -5.08
C LEU A 62 -17.25 16.33 -4.77
N LEU A 63 -17.64 15.47 -3.83
CA LEU A 63 -19.04 15.31 -3.44
C LEU A 63 -19.65 16.58 -2.84
N LYS A 64 -18.85 17.43 -2.18
CA LYS A 64 -19.30 18.74 -1.67
C LYS A 64 -19.40 19.79 -2.77
N GLY A 65 -18.49 19.76 -3.75
CA GLY A 65 -18.48 20.68 -4.89
C GLY A 65 -19.59 20.41 -5.90
N GLU A 66 -20.00 19.14 -6.06
CA GLU A 66 -21.14 18.73 -6.89
C GLU A 66 -22.51 19.04 -6.23
N GLN A 67 -22.52 19.42 -4.95
CA GLN A 67 -23.72 19.81 -4.21
C GLN A 67 -23.93 21.34 -4.15
N ALA A 68 -23.08 22.13 -4.85
CA ALA A 68 -23.14 23.59 -4.88
C ALA A 68 -23.99 24.13 -6.04
#